data_AF-A0A6V8D8Q2-F1
#
_entry.id   AF-A0A6V8D8Q2-F1
#
_cell.length_a   1.000
_cell.length_b   1.000
_cell.length_c   1.000
_cell.angle_alpha   90.00
_cell.angle_beta   90.00
_cell.angle_gamma   90.00
#
_symmetry.space_group_name_H-M   'P 1'
#
loop_
_entity.id
_entity.type
_entity.pdbx_description
1 polymer ?
#
loop_
_entity_poly.entity_id
_entity_poly.type
_entity_poly.pdbx_seq_one_letter_code
_entity_poly.pdbx_strand_id
1 'polypeptide(L)'
;LGARYIGMEMTSTSEIFNFRAPNGYADAEPLVIDTTGDGLDDRLCWVTWYSESQFSFNRKGMAGCHDISDDTPFKEWSRDLQRGNGNDNDEIAVASPLWLDIDGSGAPELIVPFGMRLWAFDGATGASADINNAWSSPLAMPHRVWASPAAADMDGDGTIDILIGDTLVSQLSTDLAPLADGRGISFNPASPDPGVQVTVTGQFSNIGTMDNEENVDAVLLMNGNEITRKRFSDV
;
A
#
# COMPACT_ATOMS: atom_id res chain seq x y z
N LEU A 1 -22.36 0.26 21.55
CA LEU A 1 -21.40 -0.87 21.66
C LEU A 1 -20.93 -1.17 20.25
N GLY A 2 -19.63 -1.28 20.02
CA GLY A 2 -19.10 -1.60 18.70
C GLY A 2 -19.18 -3.08 18.34
N ALA A 3 -18.75 -3.37 17.11
CA ALA A 3 -18.63 -4.71 16.56
C ALA A 3 -17.85 -5.64 17.51
N ARG A 4 -18.29 -6.89 17.58
CA ARG A 4 -17.66 -7.93 18.41
C ARG A 4 -16.89 -8.87 17.50
N TYR A 5 -15.63 -9.12 17.85
CA TYR A 5 -14.76 -10.09 17.20
C TYR A 5 -14.57 -11.28 18.13
N ILE A 6 -14.73 -12.48 17.60
CA ILE A 6 -14.70 -13.73 18.36
C ILE A 6 -13.82 -14.71 17.59
N GLY A 7 -12.73 -15.17 18.21
CA GLY A 7 -11.96 -16.30 17.74
C GLY A 7 -12.58 -17.59 18.29
N MET A 8 -12.78 -18.59 17.45
CA MET A 8 -13.32 -19.89 17.87
C MET A 8 -12.42 -21.02 17.41
N GLU A 9 -12.20 -22.00 18.29
CA GLU A 9 -11.60 -23.26 17.89
C GLU A 9 -12.61 -24.06 17.06
N MET A 10 -12.26 -24.36 15.80
CA MET A 10 -13.17 -25.00 14.86
C MET A 10 -13.59 -26.42 15.26
N THR A 11 -12.77 -27.11 16.07
CA THR A 11 -12.98 -28.50 16.49
C THR A 11 -13.79 -28.64 17.78
N SER A 12 -13.72 -27.67 18.68
CA SER A 12 -14.29 -27.77 20.03
C SER A 12 -15.40 -26.75 20.31
N THR A 13 -15.61 -25.77 19.41
CA THR A 13 -16.51 -24.62 19.61
C THR A 13 -16.14 -23.73 20.80
N SER A 14 -14.96 -23.91 21.40
CA SER A 14 -14.49 -23.02 22.45
C SER A 14 -14.06 -21.67 21.88
N GLU A 15 -14.36 -20.62 22.62
CA GLU A 15 -13.85 -19.28 22.36
C GLU A 15 -12.35 -19.24 22.65
N ILE A 16 -11.55 -18.79 21.68
CA ILE A 16 -10.11 -18.55 21.83
C ILE A 16 -9.90 -17.15 22.38
N PHE A 17 -10.61 -16.17 21.82
CA PHE A 17 -10.57 -14.79 22.25
C PHE A 17 -11.88 -14.08 21.93
N ASN A 18 -12.12 -12.93 22.58
CA ASN A 18 -13.31 -12.13 22.35
C ASN A 18 -13.15 -10.70 22.84
N PHE A 19 -13.34 -9.76 21.92
CA PHE A 19 -13.30 -8.34 22.23
C PHE A 19 -14.31 -7.56 21.40
N ARG A 20 -14.46 -6.28 21.72
CA ARG A 20 -15.28 -5.34 20.93
C ARG A 20 -14.45 -4.15 20.48
N ALA A 21 -14.66 -3.75 19.23
CA ALA A 21 -14.27 -2.41 18.80
C ALA A 21 -14.99 -1.37 19.67
N PRO A 22 -14.39 -0.18 19.89
CA PRO A 22 -15.02 0.87 20.69
C PRO A 22 -16.42 1.26 20.19
N ASN A 23 -16.68 1.14 18.90
CA ASN A 23 -17.90 1.55 18.23
C ASN A 23 -18.02 0.90 16.83
N GLY A 24 -19.16 1.10 16.18
CA GLY A 24 -19.36 0.80 14.76
C GLY A 24 -19.72 -0.62 14.39
N TYR A 25 -20.19 -0.75 13.14
CA TYR A 25 -20.50 -1.96 12.41
C TYR A 25 -19.23 -2.43 11.67
N ALA A 26 -19.01 -3.75 11.65
CA ALA A 26 -17.90 -4.39 10.96
C ALA A 26 -18.41 -5.09 9.70
N ASP A 27 -18.66 -4.30 8.66
CA ASP A 27 -19.03 -4.83 7.35
C ASP A 27 -17.78 -5.25 6.55
N ALA A 28 -16.61 -4.74 6.94
CA ALA A 28 -15.31 -5.18 6.44
C ALA A 28 -14.84 -6.44 7.18
N GLU A 29 -14.20 -7.34 6.45
CA GLU A 29 -13.50 -8.48 7.03
C GLU A 29 -12.28 -7.98 7.86
N PRO A 30 -12.10 -8.46 9.10
CA PRO A 30 -10.91 -8.16 9.89
C PRO A 30 -9.67 -8.85 9.29
N LEU A 31 -8.50 -8.27 9.54
CA LEU A 31 -7.22 -8.81 9.11
C LEU A 31 -6.52 -9.46 10.31
N VAL A 32 -6.19 -10.75 10.18
CA VAL A 32 -5.31 -11.47 11.13
C VAL A 32 -3.89 -11.48 10.60
N ILE A 33 -2.92 -11.33 11.49
CA ILE A 33 -1.51 -11.14 11.16
C ILE A 33 -0.67 -11.96 12.15
N ASP A 34 0.27 -12.72 11.62
CA ASP A 34 1.39 -13.30 12.35
C ASP A 34 2.56 -12.30 12.32
N THR A 35 2.73 -11.55 13.40
CA THR A 35 3.80 -10.53 13.50
C THR A 35 5.14 -11.12 13.94
N THR A 36 5.16 -12.34 14.47
CA THR A 36 6.38 -13.02 14.94
C THR A 36 6.97 -13.99 13.91
N GLY A 37 6.21 -14.37 12.89
CA GLY A 37 6.59 -15.31 11.84
C GLY A 37 6.67 -16.76 12.31
N ASP A 38 5.96 -17.10 13.39
CA ASP A 38 5.97 -18.45 13.98
C ASP A 38 4.85 -19.37 13.45
N GLY A 39 3.98 -18.83 12.58
CA GLY A 39 2.85 -19.50 11.97
C GLY A 39 1.55 -19.40 12.78
N LEU A 40 1.53 -18.64 13.88
CA LEU A 40 0.33 -18.33 14.67
C LEU A 40 0.01 -16.83 14.56
N ASP A 41 -1.24 -16.52 14.18
CA ASP A 41 -1.67 -15.12 14.16
C ASP A 41 -1.77 -14.56 15.58
N ASP A 42 -1.03 -13.48 15.83
CA ASP A 42 -0.91 -12.82 17.15
C ASP A 42 -1.52 -11.42 17.16
N ARG A 43 -1.95 -10.90 15.99
CA ARG A 43 -2.63 -9.61 15.87
C ARG A 43 -3.89 -9.71 15.03
N LEU A 44 -4.91 -8.96 15.43
CA LEU A 44 -6.12 -8.72 14.63
C LEU A 44 -6.36 -7.22 14.47
N CYS A 45 -6.30 -6.76 13.22
CA CYS A 45 -6.62 -5.40 12.82
C CYS A 45 -8.00 -5.32 12.16
N TRP A 46 -8.70 -4.22 12.37
CA TRP A 46 -10.08 -4.07 11.94
C TRP A 46 -10.40 -2.65 11.51
N VAL A 47 -11.46 -2.53 10.72
CA VAL A 47 -12.09 -1.26 10.39
C VAL A 47 -13.60 -1.37 10.61
N THR A 48 -14.20 -0.32 11.14
CA THR A 48 -15.63 -0.22 11.41
C THR A 48 -16.17 1.13 10.97
N TRP A 49 -17.50 1.26 10.87
CA TRP A 49 -18.16 2.53 10.63
C TRP A 49 -19.42 2.70 11.49
N TYR A 50 -19.80 3.93 11.79
CA TYR A 50 -21.01 4.24 12.55
C TYR A 50 -21.66 5.55 12.10
N SER A 51 -22.96 5.67 12.35
CA SER A 51 -23.69 6.93 12.20
C SER A 51 -23.43 7.83 13.40
N GLU A 52 -23.05 9.08 13.15
CA GLU A 52 -22.73 10.07 14.19
C GLU A 52 -23.98 10.56 14.94
N SER A 53 -25.14 10.52 14.28
CA SER A 53 -26.41 11.01 14.84
C SER A 53 -27.58 10.27 14.21
N GLN A 54 -28.67 10.11 14.96
CA GLN A 54 -29.93 9.58 14.43
C GLN A 54 -30.66 10.56 13.48
N PHE A 55 -30.17 11.80 13.38
CA PHE A 55 -30.82 12.89 12.64
C PHE A 55 -30.00 13.42 11.46
N SER A 56 -28.72 13.03 11.36
CA SER A 56 -27.89 13.33 10.18
C SER A 56 -27.43 12.03 9.55
N PHE A 57 -27.13 12.07 8.25
CA PHE A 57 -26.55 10.93 7.55
C PHE A 57 -25.02 10.88 7.73
N ASN A 58 -24.45 11.74 8.58
CA ASN A 58 -23.02 11.74 8.87
C ASN A 58 -22.58 10.39 9.40
N ARG A 59 -21.49 9.88 8.82
CA ARG A 59 -20.82 8.66 9.25
C ARG A 59 -19.38 8.94 9.60
N LYS A 60 -18.85 8.16 10.53
CA LYS A 60 -17.44 8.12 10.90
C LYS A 60 -16.97 6.68 10.87
N GLY A 61 -15.69 6.50 10.60
CA GLY A 61 -15.03 5.21 10.70
C GLY A 61 -14.19 5.12 11.95
N MET A 62 -13.75 3.92 12.27
CA MET A 62 -12.63 3.70 13.15
C MET A 62 -11.81 2.52 12.65
N ALA A 63 -10.49 2.61 12.85
CA ALA A 63 -9.58 1.49 12.68
C ALA A 63 -8.90 1.16 14.01
N GLY A 64 -8.40 -0.06 14.14
CA GLY A 64 -7.60 -0.45 15.29
C GLY A 64 -7.00 -1.83 15.15
N CYS A 65 -6.03 -2.12 16.00
CA CYS A 65 -5.41 -3.44 16.13
C CYS A 65 -5.45 -3.90 17.57
N HIS A 66 -5.60 -5.21 17.76
CA HIS A 66 -5.52 -5.88 19.05
C HIS A 66 -4.47 -6.98 18.95
N ASP A 67 -3.68 -7.11 20.01
CA ASP A 67 -2.92 -8.32 20.30
C ASP A 67 -3.92 -9.41 20.73
N ILE A 68 -3.87 -10.55 20.05
CA ILE A 68 -4.72 -11.72 20.26
C ILE A 68 -3.92 -12.97 20.67
N SER A 69 -2.68 -12.80 21.12
CA SER A 69 -1.78 -13.89 21.53
C SER A 69 -2.33 -14.69 22.72
N ASP A 70 -3.12 -14.04 23.58
CA ASP A 70 -3.72 -14.61 24.78
C ASP A 70 -5.27 -14.59 24.70
N ASP A 71 -5.91 -15.31 25.64
CA ASP A 71 -7.38 -15.39 25.74
C ASP A 71 -8.07 -14.04 26.04
N THR A 72 -7.29 -13.05 26.47
CA THR A 72 -7.73 -11.72 26.83
C THR A 72 -7.06 -10.68 25.92
N PRO A 73 -7.63 -10.40 24.73
CA PRO A 73 -7.02 -9.49 23.77
C PRO A 73 -6.76 -8.10 24.34
N PHE A 74 -5.59 -7.57 24.01
CA PHE A 74 -5.18 -6.23 24.38
C PHE A 74 -5.32 -5.27 23.19
N LYS A 75 -6.02 -4.16 23.39
CA LYS A 75 -6.10 -3.12 22.36
C LYS A 75 -4.79 -2.33 22.32
N GLU A 76 -3.99 -2.57 21.29
CA GLU A 76 -2.76 -1.83 21.07
C GLU A 76 -3.06 -0.37 20.73
N TRP A 77 -3.93 -0.15 19.75
CA TRP A 77 -4.36 1.19 19.36
C TRP A 77 -5.71 1.20 18.63
N SER A 78 -6.33 2.38 18.58
CA SER A 78 -7.48 2.67 17.73
C SER A 78 -7.45 4.13 17.28
N ARG A 79 -7.98 4.41 16.10
CA ARG A 79 -8.07 5.75 15.50
C ARG A 79 -9.43 6.01 14.88
N ASP A 80 -9.88 7.26 14.97
CA ASP A 80 -11.07 7.72 14.28
C ASP A 80 -10.76 8.05 12.82
N LEU A 81 -11.63 7.64 11.92
CA LEU A 81 -11.56 7.96 10.49
C LEU A 81 -12.59 9.04 10.19
N GLN A 82 -12.09 10.21 9.82
CA GLN A 82 -12.95 11.34 9.48
C GLN A 82 -13.50 11.22 8.08
N ARG A 83 -14.77 11.58 7.91
CA ARG A 83 -15.44 11.62 6.61
C ARG A 83 -14.71 12.50 5.60
N GLY A 84 -14.79 12.10 4.34
CA GLY A 84 -14.30 12.82 3.17
C GLY A 84 -15.24 13.87 2.61
N ASN A 85 -14.97 14.24 1.35
CA ASN A 85 -15.80 15.15 0.56
C ASN A 85 -16.96 14.40 -0.15
N GLY A 86 -17.18 13.13 0.17
CA GLY A 86 -18.23 12.31 -0.42
C GLY A 86 -19.63 12.66 0.06
N ASN A 87 -20.62 12.04 -0.58
CA ASN A 87 -21.98 12.03 -0.05
C ASN A 87 -22.02 11.18 1.22
N ASP A 88 -22.99 11.44 2.08
CA ASP A 88 -23.12 10.76 3.36
C ASP A 88 -23.23 9.23 3.25
N ASN A 89 -23.75 8.71 2.14
CA ASN A 89 -23.81 7.27 1.88
C ASN A 89 -22.48 6.63 1.48
N ASP A 90 -21.48 7.43 1.12
CA ASP A 90 -20.19 6.94 0.64
C ASP A 90 -19.28 6.55 1.81
N GLU A 91 -19.47 7.17 2.98
CA GLU A 91 -18.60 7.16 4.16
C GLU A 91 -18.79 5.91 5.05
N ILE A 92 -18.53 4.73 4.48
CA ILE A 92 -18.57 3.43 5.18
C ILE A 92 -17.26 2.66 5.03
N ALA A 93 -17.06 1.68 5.92
CA ALA A 93 -15.96 0.74 5.87
C ALA A 93 -16.48 -0.65 5.49
N VAL A 94 -16.20 -1.10 4.26
CA VAL A 94 -16.63 -2.40 3.73
C VAL A 94 -15.48 -3.21 3.12
N ALA A 95 -14.37 -2.56 2.81
CA ALA A 95 -13.18 -3.18 2.30
C ALA A 95 -12.28 -3.63 3.46
N SER A 96 -11.69 -4.83 3.33
CA SER A 96 -10.70 -5.31 4.29
C SER A 96 -9.47 -4.39 4.27
N PRO A 97 -8.84 -4.12 5.42
CA PRO A 97 -7.56 -3.41 5.44
C PRO A 97 -6.43 -4.30 4.91
N LEU A 98 -5.26 -3.69 4.65
CA LEU A 98 -4.05 -4.38 4.22
C LEU A 98 -2.89 -4.05 5.17
N TRP A 99 -2.06 -5.06 5.46
CA TRP A 99 -0.87 -4.94 6.31
C TRP A 99 0.38 -5.06 5.46
N LEU A 100 1.13 -3.97 5.31
CA LEU A 100 2.28 -3.92 4.40
C LEU A 100 3.21 -2.78 4.77
N ASP A 101 4.52 -3.05 4.72
CA ASP A 101 5.55 -2.03 4.84
C ASP A 101 5.60 -1.22 3.53
N ILE A 102 5.17 0.04 3.59
CA ILE A 102 5.05 0.92 2.42
C ILE A 102 6.08 2.04 2.39
N ASP A 103 6.87 2.22 3.45
CA ASP A 103 7.92 3.23 3.50
C ASP A 103 9.33 2.63 3.73
N GLY A 104 9.42 1.30 3.81
CA GLY A 104 10.65 0.56 4.00
C GLY A 104 11.22 0.70 5.41
N SER A 105 10.39 1.03 6.40
CA SER A 105 10.84 1.37 7.74
C SER A 105 9.97 0.76 8.84
N GLY A 106 10.62 0.34 9.93
CA GLY A 106 9.92 0.01 11.17
C GLY A 106 8.94 -1.17 11.06
N ALA A 107 7.75 -0.97 11.62
CA ALA A 107 6.67 -1.96 11.65
C ALA A 107 5.74 -1.72 10.47
N PRO A 108 5.27 -2.75 9.75
CA PRO A 108 4.41 -2.55 8.59
C PRO A 108 3.16 -1.72 8.89
N GLU A 109 2.68 -0.99 7.90
CA GLU A 109 1.51 -0.12 8.05
C GLU A 109 0.19 -0.89 7.90
N LEU A 110 -0.84 -0.42 8.61
CA LEU A 110 -2.22 -0.76 8.31
C LEU A 110 -2.81 0.25 7.31
N ILE A 111 -2.99 -0.19 6.07
CA ILE A 111 -3.68 0.53 5.01
C ILE A 111 -5.19 0.31 5.15
N VAL A 112 -5.95 1.39 5.33
CA VAL A 112 -7.38 1.34 5.64
C VAL A 112 -8.19 2.13 4.61
N PRO A 113 -8.94 1.43 3.74
CA PRO A 113 -9.91 2.07 2.86
C PRO A 113 -11.17 2.46 3.66
N PHE A 114 -11.51 3.74 3.68
CA PHE A 114 -12.73 4.25 4.31
C PHE A 114 -13.36 5.37 3.49
N GLY A 115 -14.63 5.19 3.14
CA GLY A 115 -15.36 6.20 2.39
C GLY A 115 -14.80 6.43 0.99
N MET A 116 -14.27 7.62 0.76
CA MET A 116 -13.51 8.02 -0.44
C MET A 116 -12.08 8.42 -0.08
N ARG A 117 -11.51 7.75 0.93
CA ARG A 117 -10.18 8.03 1.43
C ARG A 117 -9.40 6.75 1.68
N LEU A 118 -8.11 6.81 1.41
CA LEU A 118 -7.15 5.80 1.81
C LEU A 118 -6.33 6.32 2.98
N TRP A 119 -6.41 5.62 4.10
CA TRP A 119 -5.63 5.91 5.29
C TRP A 119 -4.47 4.93 5.40
N ALA A 120 -3.40 5.34 6.07
CA ALA A 120 -2.36 4.46 6.55
C ALA A 120 -2.04 4.80 8.00
N PHE A 121 -1.71 3.80 8.80
CA PHE A 121 -1.29 3.96 10.18
C PHE A 121 -0.07 3.08 10.44
N ASP A 122 0.96 3.63 11.09
CA ASP A 122 2.09 2.83 11.59
C ASP A 122 1.55 1.67 12.43
N GLY A 123 2.06 0.48 12.16
CA GLY A 123 1.54 -0.74 12.75
C GLY A 123 1.68 -0.83 14.27
N ALA A 124 2.72 -0.22 14.84
CA ALA A 124 3.03 -0.27 16.25
C ALA A 124 2.31 0.83 17.05
N THR A 125 2.24 2.05 16.52
CA THR A 125 1.73 3.23 17.24
C THR A 125 0.32 3.61 16.82
N GLY A 126 -0.11 3.20 15.63
CA GLY A 126 -1.34 3.64 14.99
C GLY A 126 -1.30 5.11 14.56
N ALA A 127 -0.13 5.73 14.41
CA ALA A 127 -0.01 7.13 14.01
C ALA A 127 0.44 7.26 12.55
N SER A 128 -0.32 7.97 11.73
CA SER A 128 0.03 8.18 10.32
C SER A 128 1.26 9.09 10.13
N ALA A 129 1.58 9.89 11.14
CA ALA A 129 2.76 10.77 11.13
C ALA A 129 4.07 10.00 11.38
N ASP A 130 4.00 8.76 11.86
CA ASP A 130 5.18 7.92 12.11
C ASP A 130 5.62 7.16 10.85
N ILE A 131 4.83 7.21 9.78
CA ILE A 131 5.13 6.65 8.45
C ILE A 131 6.05 7.63 7.69
N ASN A 132 5.44 8.61 7.00
CA ASN A 132 6.14 9.68 6.33
C ASN A 132 5.22 10.89 6.08
N ASN A 133 5.78 11.96 5.52
CA ASN A 133 5.02 13.19 5.24
C ASN A 133 3.84 12.98 4.28
N ALA A 134 3.94 12.05 3.33
CA ALA A 134 2.86 11.78 2.36
C ALA A 134 1.64 11.14 3.02
N TRP A 135 1.84 10.37 4.10
CA TRP A 135 0.79 9.71 4.85
C TRP A 135 0.33 10.46 6.12
N SER A 136 0.92 11.62 6.42
CA SER A 136 0.49 12.48 7.54
C SER A 136 -1.00 12.87 7.50
N SER A 137 -1.65 12.71 6.35
CA SER A 137 -3.09 12.80 6.15
C SER A 137 -3.56 11.73 5.17
N PRO A 138 -4.84 11.30 5.23
CA PRO A 138 -5.36 10.32 4.29
C PRO A 138 -5.38 10.88 2.86
N LEU A 139 -5.13 9.98 1.90
CA LEU A 139 -5.24 10.30 0.50
C LEU A 139 -6.70 10.40 0.10
N ALA A 140 -7.05 11.45 -0.64
CA ALA A 140 -8.37 11.58 -1.23
C ALA A 140 -8.46 10.71 -2.49
N MET A 141 -9.50 9.88 -2.57
CA MET A 141 -9.71 8.96 -3.69
C MET A 141 -10.78 9.52 -4.62
N PRO A 142 -10.65 9.32 -5.95
CA PRO A 142 -11.60 9.87 -6.91
C PRO A 142 -12.98 9.21 -6.85
N HIS A 143 -13.08 8.05 -6.20
CA HIS A 143 -14.31 7.29 -5.99
C HIS A 143 -14.31 6.59 -4.62
N ARG A 144 -15.39 5.85 -4.34
CA ARG A 144 -15.52 5.02 -3.14
C ARG A 144 -14.45 3.95 -3.12
N VAL A 145 -13.90 3.68 -1.94
CA VAL A 145 -12.90 2.62 -1.71
C VAL A 145 -13.53 1.37 -1.11
N TRP A 146 -14.54 0.81 -1.80
CA TRP A 146 -15.26 -0.38 -1.35
C TRP A 146 -14.64 -1.70 -1.83
N ALA A 147 -13.60 -1.62 -2.66
CA ALA A 147 -12.78 -2.77 -3.02
C ALA A 147 -11.61 -2.88 -2.03
N SER A 148 -11.29 -4.10 -1.61
CA SER A 148 -10.08 -4.35 -0.83
C SER A 148 -8.83 -3.99 -1.64
N PRO A 149 -7.83 -3.35 -1.03
CA PRO A 149 -6.61 -2.96 -1.70
C PRO A 149 -5.77 -4.20 -2.07
N ALA A 150 -5.07 -4.12 -3.18
CA ALA A 150 -4.01 -5.05 -3.56
C ALA A 150 -2.71 -4.27 -3.72
N ALA A 151 -1.57 -4.87 -3.40
CA ALA A 151 -0.29 -4.22 -3.51
C ALA A 151 0.73 -5.07 -4.27
N ALA A 152 1.51 -4.39 -5.11
CA ALA A 152 2.62 -4.91 -5.89
C ALA A 152 3.39 -3.74 -6.48
N ASP A 153 4.61 -3.98 -6.92
CA ASP A 153 5.28 -3.10 -7.88
C ASP A 153 4.61 -3.30 -9.26
N MET A 154 3.74 -2.37 -9.65
CA MET A 154 2.91 -2.50 -10.87
C MET A 154 3.49 -1.77 -12.07
N ASP A 155 4.28 -0.71 -11.85
CA ASP A 155 4.95 0.05 -12.91
C ASP A 155 6.42 -0.35 -13.13
N GLY A 156 6.98 -1.17 -12.24
CA GLY A 156 8.32 -1.74 -12.34
C GLY A 156 9.41 -0.83 -11.77
N ASP A 157 9.06 0.17 -10.96
CA ASP A 157 10.00 1.14 -10.39
C ASP A 157 10.71 0.66 -9.12
N GLY A 158 10.39 -0.57 -8.68
CA GLY A 158 10.97 -1.19 -7.49
C GLY A 158 10.39 -0.68 -6.17
N THR A 159 9.37 0.17 -6.22
CA THR A 159 8.57 0.60 -5.07
C THR A 159 7.21 -0.11 -5.08
N ILE A 160 6.53 -0.11 -3.94
CA ILE A 160 5.24 -0.79 -3.82
C ILE A 160 4.11 0.16 -4.18
N ASP A 161 3.27 -0.24 -5.12
CA ASP A 161 2.02 0.41 -5.44
C ASP A 161 0.84 -0.23 -4.71
N ILE A 162 -0.23 0.55 -4.54
CA ILE A 162 -1.51 0.11 -3.98
C ILE A 162 -2.60 0.34 -5.02
N LEU A 163 -3.23 -0.74 -5.48
CA LEU A 163 -4.40 -0.71 -6.36
C LEU A 163 -5.68 -0.84 -5.54
N ILE A 164 -6.62 0.09 -5.74
CA ILE A 164 -7.95 0.07 -5.12
C ILE A 164 -9.01 0.27 -6.19
N GLY A 165 -9.71 -0.82 -6.54
CA GLY A 165 -10.67 -0.81 -7.63
C GLY A 165 -9.98 -0.50 -8.96
N ASP A 166 -10.18 0.70 -9.47
CA ASP A 166 -9.61 1.24 -10.70
C ASP A 166 -8.57 2.37 -10.47
N THR A 167 -8.25 2.72 -9.22
CA THR A 167 -7.22 3.71 -8.89
C THR A 167 -5.93 3.03 -8.43
N LEU A 168 -4.81 3.40 -9.06
CA LEU A 168 -3.46 3.07 -8.62
C LEU A 168 -2.90 4.23 -7.78
N VAL A 169 -2.37 3.92 -6.59
CA VAL A 169 -1.62 4.83 -5.73
C VAL A 169 -0.17 4.36 -5.75
N SER A 170 0.71 5.19 -6.28
CA SER A 170 2.14 4.90 -6.45
C SER A 170 2.99 5.96 -5.75
N GLN A 171 4.24 5.63 -5.46
CA GLN A 171 5.19 6.57 -4.88
C GLN A 171 5.47 7.70 -5.88
N LEU A 172 5.38 8.94 -5.40
CA LEU A 172 5.74 10.10 -6.22
C LEU A 172 7.27 10.20 -6.33
N SER A 173 7.82 9.58 -7.36
CA SER A 173 9.25 9.57 -7.63
C SER A 173 9.53 9.58 -9.13
N THR A 174 10.72 10.04 -9.49
CA THR A 174 11.32 9.75 -10.78
C THR A 174 11.95 8.37 -10.72
N ASP A 175 11.78 7.57 -11.77
CA ASP A 175 12.58 6.36 -11.96
C ASP A 175 12.91 6.12 -13.44
N LEU A 176 14.18 5.91 -13.74
CA LEU A 176 14.68 5.79 -15.11
C LEU A 176 15.22 4.38 -15.35
N ALA A 177 14.49 3.62 -16.16
CA ALA A 177 14.83 2.25 -16.50
C ALA A 177 15.03 2.06 -18.02
N PRO A 178 15.87 1.09 -18.44
CA PRO A 178 15.83 0.59 -19.81
C PRO A 178 14.42 0.14 -20.17
N LEU A 179 14.06 0.20 -21.46
CA LEU A 179 12.71 -0.17 -21.90
C LEU A 179 12.33 -1.59 -21.44
N ALA A 180 11.19 -1.69 -20.73
CA ALA A 180 10.71 -2.92 -20.08
C ALA A 180 10.36 -4.05 -21.06
N ASP A 181 10.20 -3.75 -22.35
CA ASP A 181 9.94 -4.73 -23.41
C ASP A 181 11.20 -5.49 -23.89
N GLY A 182 12.33 -5.32 -23.20
CA GLY A 182 13.60 -5.94 -23.54
C GLY A 182 14.30 -5.32 -24.75
N ARG A 183 13.79 -4.21 -25.30
CA ARG A 183 14.39 -3.47 -26.42
C ARG A 183 15.24 -2.29 -25.96
N GLY A 184 15.50 -2.18 -24.66
CA GLY A 184 16.38 -1.15 -24.09
C GLY A 184 17.80 -1.16 -24.68
N ILE A 185 18.26 -2.27 -25.27
CA ILE A 185 19.49 -2.32 -26.07
C ILE A 185 19.20 -3.02 -27.40
N SER A 186 19.63 -2.41 -28.51
CA SER A 186 19.53 -2.99 -29.85
C SER A 186 20.85 -2.90 -30.62
N PHE A 187 21.06 -3.86 -31.52
CA PHE A 187 22.29 -4.00 -32.31
C PHE A 187 21.96 -3.90 -33.79
N ASN A 188 22.76 -3.14 -34.54
CA ASN A 188 22.64 -3.05 -36.00
C ASN A 188 24.02 -3.20 -36.66
N PRO A 189 24.27 -4.26 -37.45
CA PRO A 189 23.35 -5.38 -37.71
C PRO A 189 23.16 -6.27 -36.47
N ALA A 190 21.99 -6.90 -36.34
CA ALA A 190 21.68 -7.78 -35.21
C ALA A 190 22.49 -9.09 -35.21
N SER A 191 23.07 -9.47 -36.35
CA SER A 191 23.93 -10.65 -36.50
C SER A 191 25.14 -10.29 -37.38
N PRO A 192 26.15 -9.62 -36.79
CA PRO A 192 27.35 -9.21 -37.51
C PRO A 192 28.30 -10.38 -37.73
N ASP A 193 28.92 -10.44 -38.92
CA ASP A 193 30.08 -11.30 -39.14
C ASP A 193 31.30 -10.77 -38.36
N PRO A 194 32.27 -11.64 -37.99
CA PRO A 194 33.49 -11.22 -37.34
C PRO A 194 34.22 -10.11 -38.12
N GLY A 195 34.55 -9.01 -37.44
CA GLY A 195 35.23 -7.85 -38.03
C GLY A 195 34.30 -6.78 -38.62
N VAL A 196 32.97 -7.00 -38.62
CA VAL A 196 31.97 -5.99 -39.01
C VAL A 196 31.71 -5.02 -37.85
N GLN A 197 31.63 -3.72 -38.15
CA GLN A 197 31.21 -2.73 -37.17
C GLN A 197 29.74 -2.89 -36.81
N VAL A 198 29.44 -2.74 -35.52
CA VAL A 198 28.08 -2.85 -34.98
C VAL A 198 27.74 -1.53 -34.31
N THR A 199 26.58 -0.98 -34.65
CA THR A 199 25.97 0.12 -33.89
C THR A 199 25.16 -0.47 -32.75
N VAL A 200 25.42 -0.02 -31.52
CA VAL A 200 24.64 -0.36 -30.33
C VAL A 200 23.82 0.86 -29.93
N THR A 201 22.50 0.70 -29.82
CA THR A 201 21.59 1.75 -29.38
C THR A 201 21.02 1.36 -28.02
N GLY A 202 21.23 2.22 -27.02
CA GLY A 202 20.58 2.14 -25.72
C GLY A 202 19.38 3.08 -25.65
N GLN A 203 18.27 2.61 -25.09
CA GLN A 203 17.04 3.36 -24.87
C GLN A 203 16.56 3.14 -23.43
N PHE A 204 16.08 4.21 -22.81
CA PHE A 204 15.49 4.21 -21.47
C PHE A 204 14.29 5.14 -21.45
N SER A 205 13.46 5.01 -20.42
CA SER A 205 12.29 5.84 -20.19
C SER A 205 12.14 6.15 -18.71
N ASN A 206 11.48 7.27 -18.40
CA ASN A 206 10.94 7.48 -17.07
C ASN A 206 9.72 6.57 -16.88
N ILE A 207 9.85 5.61 -15.97
CA ILE A 207 8.78 4.72 -15.54
C ILE A 207 8.17 5.14 -14.20
N GLY A 208 8.81 6.11 -13.51
CA GLY A 208 8.23 6.74 -12.32
C GLY A 208 7.10 7.72 -12.65
N THR A 209 6.51 8.27 -11.60
CA THR A 209 5.32 9.13 -11.66
C THR A 209 5.63 10.63 -11.62
N MET A 210 6.90 11.02 -11.50
CA MET A 210 7.37 12.41 -11.53
C MET A 210 8.36 12.65 -12.68
N ASP A 211 8.22 13.78 -13.38
CA ASP A 211 9.20 14.26 -14.36
C ASP A 211 10.59 14.39 -13.72
N ASN A 212 11.63 14.02 -14.48
CA ASN A 212 12.99 14.12 -14.01
C ASN A 212 13.56 15.53 -14.30
N GLU A 213 13.85 16.28 -13.24
CA GLU A 213 14.47 17.61 -13.35
C GLU A 213 16.01 17.56 -13.25
N GLU A 214 16.59 16.36 -13.14
CA GLU A 214 18.03 16.17 -12.98
C GLU A 214 18.73 15.73 -14.28
N ASN A 215 20.05 15.86 -14.29
CA ASN A 215 20.84 15.35 -15.41
C ASN A 215 21.12 13.86 -15.23
N VAL A 216 20.95 13.11 -16.31
CA VAL A 216 21.05 11.65 -16.31
C VAL A 216 22.29 11.22 -17.09
N ASP A 217 23.11 10.36 -16.51
CA ASP A 217 24.21 9.70 -17.23
C ASP A 217 23.80 8.27 -17.61
N ALA A 218 23.56 8.03 -18.90
CA ALA A 218 23.37 6.68 -19.41
C ALA A 218 24.73 6.05 -19.76
N VAL A 219 24.99 4.85 -19.25
CA VAL A 219 26.26 4.14 -19.43
C VAL A 219 26.01 2.81 -20.13
N LEU A 220 26.73 2.56 -21.22
CA LEU A 220 26.73 1.26 -21.87
C LEU A 220 27.93 0.45 -21.37
N LEU A 221 27.65 -0.71 -20.77
CA LEU A 221 28.64 -1.62 -20.21
C LEU A 221 28.76 -2.87 -21.10
N MET A 222 29.97 -3.41 -21.24
CA MET A 222 30.23 -4.74 -21.80
C MET A 222 31.19 -5.50 -20.89
N ASN A 223 30.75 -6.67 -20.42
CA ASN A 223 31.49 -7.51 -19.47
C ASN A 223 31.94 -6.73 -18.21
N GLY A 224 31.10 -5.81 -17.73
CA GLY A 224 31.39 -4.95 -16.58
C GLY A 224 32.28 -3.73 -16.87
N ASN A 225 32.76 -3.55 -18.10
CA ASN A 225 33.57 -2.39 -18.48
C ASN A 225 32.72 -1.34 -19.22
N GLU A 226 32.92 -0.07 -18.90
CA GLU A 226 32.31 1.06 -19.60
C GLU A 226 32.83 1.18 -21.04
N ILE A 227 31.90 1.10 -22.00
CA ILE A 227 32.18 1.36 -23.42
C ILE A 227 31.98 2.84 -23.72
N THR A 228 30.87 3.40 -23.23
CA THR A 228 30.49 4.80 -23.47
C THR A 228 29.57 5.30 -22.38
N ARG A 229 29.59 6.62 -22.19
CA ARG A 229 28.69 7.37 -21.32
C ARG A 229 28.11 8.55 -22.08
N LYS A 230 26.82 8.75 -21.95
CA LYS A 230 26.12 9.90 -22.51
C LYS A 230 25.32 10.58 -21.42
N ARG A 231 25.60 11.86 -21.21
CA ARG A 231 24.81 12.73 -20.36
C ARG A 231 23.62 13.30 -21.12
N PHE A 232 22.46 13.26 -20.49
CA PHE A 232 21.21 13.85 -20.93
C PHE A 232 20.77 14.88 -19.88
N SER A 233 20.25 16.02 -20.34
CA SER A 233 19.77 17.13 -19.51
C SER A 233 18.28 17.27 -19.72
N ASP A 234 17.52 17.50 -18.64
CA ASP A 234 16.07 17.69 -18.66
C ASP A 234 15.33 16.55 -19.37
N VAL A 235 15.58 15.31 -18.92
CA VAL A 235 15.05 14.06 -19.50
C VAL A 235 13.74 13.67 -18.87
#